data_AF-A0A397RXD7-F1
#
_entry.id   AF-A0A397RXD7-F1
#
_cell.length_a   1.000
_cell.length_b   1.000
_cell.length_c   1.000
_cell.angle_alpha   90.00
_cell.angle_beta   90.00
_cell.angle_gamma   90.00
#
_symmetry.space_group_name_H-M   'P 1'
#
loop_
_entity.id
_entity.type
_entity.pdbx_description
1 polymer ?
#
loop_
_entity_poly.entity_id
_entity_poly.type
_entity_poly.pdbx_seq_one_letter_code
_entity_poly.pdbx_strand_id
1 'polypeptide(L)'
;MKFELINELVVVEIEGRQYLVDTGAPLSFSLGKDLLLKLKNKEYLLKRIPLVDTFKKALDHILPEVQIDAVIGTDILVETNLSINFLAREIYFDLVDFPYDIETMTLPLEYKLNHFFVKLLSDYGYLNLIVDSGSTMWYIKSKYLNLNDPDGEYEDYSPEIGKINGNYYEFYDGVHRECISVGELPKAYEFFTDGIMPLYKFSLPGHCQFNFQTGEFTITRRFL
;
A
#
# COMPACT_ATOMS: atom_id res chain seq x y z
N MET A 1 5.41 -2.90 -17.00
CA MET A 1 5.43 -1.44 -17.27
C MET A 1 6.32 -0.76 -16.24
N LYS A 2 6.82 0.45 -16.48
CA LYS A 2 7.63 1.17 -15.47
C LYS A 2 6.72 1.91 -14.49
N PHE A 3 7.17 2.01 -13.24
CA PHE A 3 6.52 2.85 -12.24
C PHE A 3 7.53 3.84 -11.65
N GLU A 4 7.02 4.94 -11.09
CA GLU A 4 7.77 5.88 -10.27
C GLU A 4 7.40 5.67 -8.81
N LEU A 5 8.41 5.68 -7.95
CA LEU A 5 8.21 5.68 -6.52
C LEU A 5 8.38 7.10 -6.01
N ILE A 6 7.29 7.71 -5.53
CA ILE A 6 7.27 9.10 -5.07
C ILE A 6 6.71 9.10 -3.66
N ASN A 7 7.52 9.53 -2.69
CA ASN A 7 7.18 9.45 -1.26
C ASN A 7 6.65 8.07 -0.85
N GLU A 8 7.35 7.02 -1.29
CA GLU A 8 7.03 5.60 -1.03
C GLU A 8 5.76 5.07 -1.73
N LEU A 9 5.04 5.92 -2.47
CA LEU A 9 3.85 5.54 -3.22
C LEU A 9 4.20 5.06 -4.63
N VAL A 10 3.50 4.02 -5.09
CA VAL A 10 3.68 3.42 -6.42
C VAL A 10 2.78 4.11 -7.44
N VAL A 11 3.40 4.91 -8.32
CA VAL A 11 2.69 5.64 -9.38
C VAL A 11 3.06 5.06 -10.74
N VAL A 12 2.06 4.76 -11.57
CA VAL A 12 2.24 4.15 -12.89
C VAL A 12 1.59 4.98 -13.98
N GLU A 13 2.27 5.11 -15.13
CA GLU A 13 1.69 5.72 -16.32
C GLU A 13 1.03 4.65 -17.20
N ILE A 14 -0.26 4.83 -17.52
CA ILE A 14 -1.00 3.99 -18.45
C ILE A 14 -1.72 4.89 -19.46
N GLU A 15 -1.42 4.74 -20.75
CA GLU A 15 -2.02 5.54 -21.83
C GLU A 15 -1.87 7.06 -21.62
N GLY A 16 -0.73 7.51 -21.07
CA GLY A 16 -0.42 8.93 -20.83
C GLY A 16 -1.11 9.53 -19.59
N ARG A 17 -1.64 8.70 -18.71
CA ARG A 17 -2.28 9.10 -17.44
C ARG A 17 -1.59 8.46 -16.25
N GLN A 18 -1.57 9.16 -15.13
CA GLN A 18 -0.90 8.73 -13.91
C GLN A 18 -1.89 8.08 -12.94
N TYR A 19 -1.57 6.88 -12.48
CA TYR A 19 -2.40 6.11 -11.57
C TYR A 19 -1.61 5.79 -10.31
N LEU A 20 -2.22 6.04 -9.15
CA LEU A 20 -1.74 5.50 -7.89
C LEU A 20 -2.20 4.04 -7.77
N VAL A 21 -1.26 3.12 -7.54
CA VAL A 21 -1.58 1.71 -7.25
C VAL A 21 -1.64 1.52 -5.76
N ASP A 22 -2.83 1.20 -5.25
CA ASP A 22 -3.13 1.21 -3.82
C ASP A 22 -3.80 -0.12 -3.41
N THR A 23 -3.03 -1.01 -2.79
CA THR A 23 -3.54 -2.28 -2.27
C THR A 23 -4.37 -2.12 -0.97
N GLY A 24 -4.32 -0.94 -0.35
CA GLY A 24 -5.15 -0.56 0.79
C GLY A 24 -6.51 0.01 0.38
N ALA A 25 -6.64 0.58 -0.82
CA ALA A 25 -7.89 1.14 -1.32
C ALA A 25 -8.87 0.03 -1.79
N PRO A 26 -10.07 -0.10 -1.19
CA PRO A 26 -11.00 -1.16 -1.57
C PRO A 26 -11.71 -0.94 -2.90
N LEU A 27 -11.62 0.25 -3.49
CA LEU A 27 -12.26 0.61 -4.75
C LEU A 27 -11.29 1.40 -5.63
N SER A 28 -11.39 1.20 -6.93
CA SER A 28 -10.74 2.02 -7.95
C SER A 28 -11.63 3.19 -8.32
N PHE A 29 -11.06 4.39 -8.41
CA PHE A 29 -11.83 5.62 -8.67
C PHE A 29 -11.03 6.68 -9.40
N SER A 30 -11.74 7.54 -10.13
CA SER A 30 -11.14 8.69 -10.80
C SER A 30 -11.07 9.90 -9.87
N LEU A 31 -9.96 10.66 -9.93
CA LEU A 31 -9.78 11.93 -9.23
C LEU A 31 -10.43 13.11 -9.95
N GLY A 32 -10.79 12.93 -11.21
CA GLY A 32 -11.41 13.94 -12.05
C GLY A 32 -12.82 13.53 -12.49
N LYS A 33 -13.01 13.44 -13.80
CA LYS A 33 -14.23 12.89 -14.41
C LYS A 33 -14.12 11.38 -14.53
N ASP A 34 -15.26 10.71 -14.68
CA ASP A 34 -15.29 9.27 -14.96
C ASP A 34 -14.33 8.92 -16.10
N LEU A 35 -13.56 7.85 -15.88
CA LEU A 35 -12.42 7.49 -16.69
C LEU A 35 -12.48 6.02 -17.06
N LEU A 36 -12.13 5.69 -18.30
CA LEU A 36 -11.99 4.30 -18.73
C LEU A 36 -10.52 3.91 -18.64
N LEU A 37 -10.23 2.89 -17.84
CA LEU A 37 -8.91 2.26 -17.74
C LEU A 37 -8.93 0.96 -18.57
N LYS A 38 -7.97 0.80 -19.48
CA LYS A 38 -7.77 -0.45 -20.22
C LYS A 38 -6.61 -1.23 -19.63
N LEU A 39 -6.89 -2.44 -19.16
CA LEU A 39 -5.90 -3.27 -18.50
C LEU A 39 -6.17 -4.76 -18.82
N LYS A 40 -5.14 -5.49 -19.24
CA LYS A 40 -5.24 -6.92 -19.64
C LYS A 40 -6.42 -7.25 -20.59
N ASN A 41 -6.64 -6.42 -21.62
CA ASN A 41 -7.76 -6.56 -22.57
C ASN A 41 -9.17 -6.42 -21.94
N LYS A 42 -9.27 -5.92 -20.71
CA LYS A 42 -10.51 -5.52 -20.06
C LYS A 42 -10.60 -4.00 -19.96
N GLU A 43 -11.81 -3.50 -19.86
CA GLU A 43 -12.10 -2.09 -19.65
C GLU A 43 -12.78 -1.89 -18.28
N TYR A 44 -12.25 -0.99 -17.49
CA TYR A 44 -12.73 -0.66 -16.15
C TYR A 44 -13.20 0.80 -16.12
N LEU A 45 -14.46 1.03 -15.75
CA LEU A 45 -15.00 2.38 -15.59
C LEU A 45 -14.71 2.88 -14.17
N LEU A 46 -13.72 3.75 -14.05
CA LEU A 46 -13.35 4.42 -12.81
C LEU A 46 -14.25 5.63 -12.60
N LYS A 47 -15.19 5.52 -11.66
CA LYS A 47 -16.12 6.59 -11.34
C LYS A 47 -15.51 7.58 -10.36
N ARG A 48 -15.95 8.84 -10.44
CA ARG A 48 -15.66 9.83 -9.39
C ARG A 48 -16.46 9.50 -8.12
N ILE A 49 -15.79 9.43 -6.96
CA ILE A 49 -16.43 9.17 -5.67
C ILE A 49 -16.75 10.47 -4.88
N PRO A 50 -17.68 10.46 -3.91
CA PRO A 50 -18.06 11.67 -3.16
C PRO A 50 -16.91 12.35 -2.39
N LEU A 51 -15.95 11.59 -1.87
CA LEU A 51 -14.83 12.10 -1.06
C LEU A 51 -13.58 12.47 -1.87
N VAL A 52 -13.69 12.45 -3.20
CA VAL A 52 -12.53 12.61 -4.09
C VAL A 52 -11.82 13.95 -3.93
N ASP A 53 -12.51 15.04 -3.62
CA ASP A 53 -11.87 16.37 -3.51
C ASP A 53 -11.01 16.46 -2.25
N THR A 54 -11.41 15.78 -1.19
CA THR A 54 -10.62 15.66 0.05
C THR A 54 -9.38 14.83 -0.22
N PHE A 55 -9.55 13.68 -0.87
CA PHE A 55 -8.45 12.79 -1.23
C PHE A 55 -7.51 13.41 -2.28
N LYS A 56 -8.02 14.24 -3.18
CA LYS A 56 -7.18 14.96 -4.14
C LYS A 56 -6.29 16.00 -3.44
N LYS A 57 -6.86 16.81 -2.53
CA LYS A 57 -6.08 17.80 -1.76
C LYS A 57 -4.97 17.15 -0.93
N ALA A 58 -5.26 15.97 -0.40
CA ALA A 58 -4.31 15.13 0.30
C ALA A 58 -3.14 14.72 -0.58
N LEU A 59 -3.46 14.12 -1.74
CA LEU A 59 -2.46 13.73 -2.71
C LEU A 59 -1.67 14.93 -3.23
N ASP A 60 -2.30 16.10 -3.44
CA ASP A 60 -1.59 17.32 -3.84
C ASP A 60 -0.59 17.80 -2.75
N HIS A 61 -0.82 17.46 -1.47
CA HIS A 61 0.11 17.74 -0.38
C HIS A 61 1.26 16.72 -0.33
N ILE A 62 0.94 15.43 -0.50
CA ILE A 62 1.93 14.34 -0.47
C ILE A 62 2.75 14.31 -1.76
N LEU A 63 2.15 14.58 -2.92
CA LEU A 63 2.72 14.48 -4.27
C LEU A 63 2.56 15.80 -5.04
N PRO A 64 3.14 16.93 -4.57
CA PRO A 64 2.87 18.26 -5.13
C PRO A 64 3.29 18.43 -6.60
N GLU A 65 4.19 17.58 -7.09
CA GLU A 65 4.73 17.66 -8.45
C GLU A 65 4.08 16.68 -9.43
N VAL A 66 3.17 15.80 -8.96
CA VAL A 66 2.58 14.74 -9.77
C VAL A 66 1.06 14.81 -9.74
N GLN A 67 0.47 15.03 -10.91
CA GLN A 67 -0.97 14.98 -11.07
C GLN A 67 -1.43 13.53 -11.22
N ILE A 68 -2.03 12.97 -10.17
CA ILE A 68 -2.70 11.67 -10.23
C ILE A 68 -4.07 11.82 -10.90
N ASP A 69 -4.37 10.96 -11.86
CA ASP A 69 -5.66 10.94 -12.57
C ASP A 69 -6.68 10.02 -11.87
N ALA A 70 -6.21 8.90 -11.33
CA ALA A 70 -7.05 7.90 -10.69
C ALA A 70 -6.27 7.00 -9.71
N VAL A 71 -7.01 6.28 -8.87
CA VAL A 71 -6.50 5.23 -7.99
C VAL A 71 -6.95 3.88 -8.52
N ILE A 72 -6.01 2.92 -8.57
CA ILE A 72 -6.28 1.51 -8.85
C ILE A 72 -6.25 0.77 -7.50
N GLY A 73 -7.43 0.40 -7.04
CA GLY A 73 -7.69 -0.32 -5.79
C GLY A 73 -7.88 -1.83 -5.97
N THR A 74 -8.21 -2.49 -4.86
CA THR A 74 -8.28 -3.95 -4.77
C THR A 74 -9.34 -4.59 -5.66
N ASP A 75 -10.42 -3.89 -5.99
CA ASP A 75 -11.49 -4.33 -6.89
C ASP A 75 -10.99 -4.66 -8.30
N ILE A 76 -9.98 -3.95 -8.80
CA ILE A 76 -9.31 -4.26 -10.07
C ILE A 76 -8.11 -5.19 -9.86
N LEU A 77 -7.35 -4.98 -8.79
CA LEU A 77 -6.14 -5.76 -8.53
C LEU A 77 -6.46 -7.25 -8.34
N VAL A 78 -7.54 -7.59 -7.64
CA VAL A 78 -7.99 -8.99 -7.44
C VAL A 78 -8.24 -9.74 -8.74
N GLU A 79 -8.64 -9.03 -9.80
CA GLU A 79 -8.90 -9.65 -11.11
C GLU A 79 -7.63 -9.84 -11.95
N THR A 80 -6.56 -9.12 -11.62
CA THR A 80 -5.38 -9.00 -12.47
C THR A 80 -4.12 -9.64 -11.91
N ASN A 81 -4.07 -9.86 -10.59
CA ASN A 81 -2.84 -10.08 -9.83
C ASN A 81 -1.90 -8.86 -9.93
N LEU A 82 -0.92 -8.79 -9.02
CA LEU A 82 0.01 -7.67 -8.97
C LEU A 82 1.41 -8.17 -8.66
N SER A 83 2.37 -7.87 -9.51
CA SER A 83 3.80 -8.08 -9.25
C SER A 83 4.54 -6.76 -9.35
N ILE A 84 5.33 -6.41 -8.34
CA ILE A 84 6.13 -5.18 -8.30
C ILE A 84 7.58 -5.55 -8.07
N ASN A 85 8.44 -5.18 -9.01
CA ASN A 85 9.89 -5.25 -8.88
C ASN A 85 10.43 -3.86 -8.56
N PHE A 86 10.72 -3.63 -7.28
CA PHE A 86 11.18 -2.34 -6.80
C PHE A 86 12.59 -1.99 -7.29
N LEU A 87 13.45 -3.00 -7.49
CA LEU A 87 14.80 -2.82 -8.02
C LEU A 87 14.77 -2.32 -9.47
N ALA A 88 13.97 -2.95 -10.32
CA ALA A 88 13.85 -2.58 -11.73
C ALA A 88 12.87 -1.43 -11.98
N ARG A 89 12.15 -0.98 -10.94
CA ARG A 89 11.01 -0.06 -11.02
C ARG A 89 9.98 -0.53 -12.04
N GLU A 90 9.63 -1.81 -11.96
CA GLU A 90 8.68 -2.45 -12.86
C GLU A 90 7.46 -2.94 -12.10
N ILE A 91 6.30 -2.74 -12.70
CA ILE A 91 5.02 -3.24 -12.21
C ILE A 91 4.35 -4.05 -13.30
N TYR A 92 3.68 -5.13 -12.90
CA TYR A 92 2.94 -6.02 -13.76
C TYR A 92 1.60 -6.28 -13.12
N PHE A 93 0.54 -6.06 -13.89
CA PHE A 93 -0.80 -6.51 -13.55
C PHE A 93 -0.95 -7.97 -13.98
N ASP A 94 -0.04 -8.80 -13.47
CA ASP A 94 0.03 -10.24 -13.67
C ASP A 94 1.00 -10.86 -12.67
N LEU A 95 1.03 -12.18 -12.61
CA LEU A 95 2.14 -12.91 -12.02
C LEU A 95 3.27 -13.04 -13.04
N VAL A 96 4.49 -12.75 -12.59
CA VAL A 96 5.69 -12.88 -13.41
C VAL A 96 6.77 -13.60 -12.62
N ASP A 97 7.55 -14.44 -13.28
CA ASP A 97 8.69 -15.07 -12.63
C ASP A 97 9.85 -14.07 -12.59
N PHE A 98 10.32 -13.72 -11.40
CA PHE A 98 11.50 -12.88 -11.22
C PHE A 98 12.76 -13.76 -11.12
N PRO A 99 13.76 -13.59 -12.01
CA PRO A 99 14.87 -14.53 -12.12
C PRO A 99 15.96 -14.43 -11.02
N TYR A 100 15.66 -13.91 -9.83
CA TYR A 100 16.68 -13.68 -8.79
C TYR A 100 16.12 -13.82 -7.36
N ASP A 101 16.23 -15.01 -6.76
CA ASP A 101 15.77 -15.24 -5.39
C ASP A 101 16.95 -15.74 -4.53
N ILE A 102 17.26 -15.03 -3.43
CA ILE A 102 18.17 -15.51 -2.37
C ILE A 102 17.37 -15.78 -1.09
N GLU A 103 16.36 -14.96 -0.75
CA GLU A 103 15.35 -15.30 0.26
C GLU A 103 13.94 -14.85 -0.17
N THR A 104 13.04 -15.83 -0.23
CA THR A 104 11.62 -15.66 -0.60
C THR A 104 10.75 -16.07 0.58
N MET A 105 9.84 -15.19 0.98
CA MET A 105 8.83 -15.42 2.01
C MET A 105 7.45 -15.35 1.37
N THR A 106 6.65 -16.40 1.50
CA THR A 106 5.24 -16.40 1.10
C THR A 106 4.36 -16.40 2.33
N LEU A 107 3.50 -15.38 2.41
CA LEU A 107 2.51 -15.19 3.46
C LEU A 107 1.11 -15.46 2.90
N PRO A 108 0.23 -16.15 3.64
CA PRO A 108 -1.16 -16.27 3.24
C PRO A 108 -1.86 -14.91 3.30
N LEU A 109 -2.57 -14.57 2.23
CA LEU A 109 -3.47 -13.42 2.15
C LEU A 109 -4.89 -13.83 2.46
N GLU A 110 -5.50 -13.16 3.42
CA GLU A 110 -6.92 -13.24 3.70
C GLU A 110 -7.61 -12.03 3.07
N TYR A 111 -8.53 -12.24 2.11
CA TYR A 111 -9.33 -11.17 1.54
C TYR A 111 -10.66 -11.05 2.29
N LYS A 112 -10.88 -9.92 2.97
CA LYS A 112 -12.13 -9.62 3.67
C LYS A 112 -12.39 -8.12 3.63
N LEU A 113 -13.67 -7.71 3.63
CA LEU A 113 -14.05 -6.29 3.63
C LEU A 113 -13.36 -5.48 2.51
N ASN A 114 -13.06 -6.11 1.38
CA ASN A 114 -12.31 -5.54 0.26
C ASN A 114 -10.85 -5.11 0.54
N HIS A 115 -10.23 -5.63 1.61
CA HIS A 115 -8.80 -5.46 1.86
C HIS A 115 -8.09 -6.81 1.93
N PHE A 116 -6.78 -6.78 1.69
CA PHE A 116 -5.89 -7.93 1.83
C PHE A 116 -5.15 -7.88 3.16
N PHE A 117 -5.29 -8.95 3.92
CA PHE A 117 -4.70 -9.09 5.23
C PHE A 117 -3.60 -10.13 5.27
N VAL A 118 -2.53 -9.82 5.98
CA VAL A 118 -1.50 -10.78 6.40
C VAL A 118 -1.56 -10.95 7.92
N LYS A 119 -1.22 -12.15 8.39
CA LYS A 119 -1.03 -12.42 9.81
C LYS A 119 0.46 -12.50 10.12
N LEU A 120 0.95 -11.58 10.93
CA LEU A 120 2.35 -11.56 11.38
C LEU A 120 2.42 -11.95 12.86
N LEU A 121 3.43 -12.73 13.22
CA LEU A 121 3.71 -13.05 14.62
C LEU A 121 4.48 -11.89 15.26
N SER A 122 4.04 -11.46 16.43
CA SER A 122 4.71 -10.47 17.29
C SER A 122 4.79 -10.97 18.73
N ASP A 123 5.49 -10.21 19.59
CA ASP A 123 5.51 -10.48 21.04
C ASP A 123 4.11 -10.42 21.68
N TYR A 124 3.17 -9.72 21.04
CA TYR A 124 1.77 -9.61 21.48
C TYR A 124 0.85 -10.67 20.85
N GLY A 125 1.42 -11.65 20.15
CA GLY A 125 0.70 -12.68 19.40
C GLY A 125 0.56 -12.35 17.92
N TYR A 126 -0.45 -12.94 17.26
CA TYR A 126 -0.70 -12.70 15.84
C TYR A 126 -1.37 -11.34 15.63
N LEU A 127 -0.76 -10.51 14.80
CA LEU A 127 -1.30 -9.24 14.32
C LEU A 127 -1.92 -9.46 12.94
N ASN A 128 -3.16 -9.04 12.76
CA ASN A 128 -3.82 -9.03 11.46
C ASN A 128 -3.63 -7.66 10.82
N LEU A 129 -2.84 -7.55 9.74
CA LEU A 129 -2.45 -6.28 9.14
C LEU A 129 -2.94 -6.16 7.70
N ILE A 130 -3.36 -4.97 7.29
CA ILE A 130 -3.64 -4.65 5.88
C ILE A 130 -2.30 -4.43 5.17
N VAL A 131 -2.12 -4.99 3.97
CA VAL A 131 -0.96 -4.69 3.12
C VAL A 131 -1.32 -3.55 2.18
N ASP A 132 -0.63 -2.42 2.30
CA ASP A 132 -1.06 -1.16 1.70
C ASP A 132 0.09 -0.46 0.95
N SER A 133 0.01 -0.39 -0.37
CA SER A 133 0.93 0.38 -1.22
C SER A 133 0.58 1.87 -1.33
N GLY A 134 -0.59 2.27 -0.84
CA GLY A 134 -1.02 3.66 -0.66
C GLY A 134 -0.58 4.28 0.68
N SER A 135 -0.04 3.48 1.60
CA SER A 135 0.47 3.96 2.89
C SER A 135 1.96 4.30 2.86
N THR A 136 2.32 5.44 3.44
CA THR A 136 3.71 5.92 3.55
C THR A 136 4.41 5.47 4.84
N MET A 137 3.67 4.92 5.79
CA MET A 137 4.22 4.45 7.05
C MET A 137 3.43 3.26 7.62
N TRP A 138 3.96 2.69 8.70
CA TRP A 138 3.25 1.69 9.46
C TRP A 138 2.18 2.36 10.31
N TYR A 139 1.01 1.75 10.38
CA TYR A 139 -0.01 2.10 11.35
C TYR A 139 -0.27 0.90 12.25
N ILE A 140 -0.32 1.09 13.56
CA ILE A 140 -0.59 -0.02 14.47
C ILE A 140 -1.48 0.44 15.61
N LYS A 141 -2.35 -0.45 16.13
CA LYS A 141 -3.22 -0.10 17.25
C LYS A 141 -2.40 0.44 18.41
N SER A 142 -2.88 1.52 19.02
CA SER A 142 -2.25 2.19 20.16
C SER A 142 -1.84 1.25 21.30
N LYS A 143 -2.63 0.20 21.58
CA LYS A 143 -2.29 -0.82 22.61
C LYS A 143 -0.99 -1.60 22.34
N TYR A 144 -0.48 -1.61 21.11
CA TYR A 144 0.78 -2.24 20.71
C TYR A 144 1.94 -1.23 20.63
N LEU A 145 1.63 0.07 20.68
CA LEU A 145 2.64 1.12 20.75
C LEU A 145 3.09 1.23 22.21
N ASN A 146 4.41 1.26 22.40
CA ASN A 146 4.97 1.47 23.72
C ASN A 146 4.61 2.90 24.14
N LEU A 147 3.87 3.05 25.24
CA LEU A 147 3.19 4.29 25.69
C LEU A 147 4.16 5.39 26.19
N ASN A 148 5.35 5.48 25.61
CA ASN A 148 6.23 6.63 25.81
C ASN A 148 5.65 7.88 25.13
N ASP A 149 6.28 9.03 25.36
CA ASP A 149 5.97 10.24 24.60
C ASP A 149 6.28 10.01 23.11
N PRO A 150 5.42 10.51 22.20
CA PRO A 150 5.64 10.36 20.76
C PRO A 150 6.82 11.20 20.27
N ASP A 151 7.47 10.73 19.21
CA ASP A 151 8.59 11.44 18.57
C ASP A 151 8.11 12.64 17.73
N GLY A 152 6.86 12.61 17.29
CA GLY A 152 6.21 13.75 16.65
C GLY A 152 4.79 13.48 16.19
N GLU A 153 4.26 14.41 15.38
CA GLU A 153 2.94 14.32 14.75
C GLU A 153 3.10 14.04 13.25
N TYR A 154 2.16 13.30 12.67
CA TYR A 154 2.07 13.07 11.23
C TYR A 154 0.69 13.43 10.70
N GLU A 155 0.66 13.70 9.40
CA GLU A 155 -0.54 13.89 8.60
C GLU A 155 -0.47 12.93 7.41
N ASP A 156 -1.49 12.10 7.25
CA ASP A 156 -1.64 11.18 6.13
C ASP A 156 -3.12 11.10 5.71
N TYR A 157 -3.43 10.28 4.72
CA TYR A 157 -4.75 10.27 4.11
C TYR A 157 -5.14 8.88 3.61
N SER A 158 -6.43 8.57 3.77
CA SER A 158 -7.05 7.37 3.21
C SER A 158 -8.24 7.77 2.33
N PRO A 159 -8.45 7.10 1.18
CA PRO A 159 -9.65 7.29 0.36
C PRO A 159 -10.98 7.12 1.14
N GLU A 160 -10.98 6.27 2.16
CA GLU A 160 -12.19 5.85 2.88
C GLU A 160 -12.54 6.76 4.05
N ILE A 161 -11.51 7.34 4.69
CA ILE A 161 -11.65 8.11 5.94
C ILE A 161 -11.37 9.59 5.71
N GLY A 162 -10.60 9.93 4.68
CA GLY A 162 -10.09 11.28 4.43
C GLY A 162 -8.82 11.56 5.22
N LYS A 163 -8.72 12.74 5.82
CA LYS A 163 -7.53 13.20 6.56
C LYS A 163 -7.33 12.40 7.85
N ILE A 164 -6.13 11.85 8.00
CA ILE A 164 -5.64 11.17 9.18
C ILE A 164 -4.58 12.07 9.81
N ASN A 165 -4.68 12.27 11.12
CA ASN A 165 -3.59 12.88 11.90
C ASN A 165 -3.36 12.00 13.11
N GLY A 166 -2.13 11.95 13.57
CA GLY A 166 -1.80 11.22 14.76
C GLY A 166 -0.37 11.47 15.19
N ASN A 167 0.02 10.72 16.21
CA ASN A 167 1.39 10.69 16.66
C ASN A 167 2.16 9.57 15.96
N TYR A 168 3.43 9.81 15.65
CA TYR A 168 4.34 8.77 15.22
C TYR A 168 5.42 8.52 16.25
N TYR A 169 5.96 7.31 16.18
CA TYR A 169 7.02 6.80 17.03
C TYR A 169 8.11 6.23 16.12
N GLU A 170 9.37 6.47 16.46
CA GLU A 170 10.54 6.02 15.73
C GLU A 170 11.16 4.80 16.42
N PHE A 171 11.22 3.68 15.68
CA PHE A 171 11.86 2.46 16.14
C PHE A 171 13.13 2.23 15.35
N TYR A 172 14.24 2.05 16.07
CA TYR A 172 15.49 1.61 15.47
C TYR A 172 15.50 0.09 15.42
N ASP A 173 15.41 -0.47 14.22
CA ASP A 173 15.73 -1.87 14.03
C ASP A 173 17.25 -2.03 14.18
N GLY A 174 17.69 -2.58 15.32
CA GLY A 174 19.10 -2.79 15.61
C GLY A 174 19.82 -3.71 14.60
N VAL A 175 19.08 -4.46 13.78
CA VAL A 175 19.62 -5.35 12.75
C VAL A 175 19.91 -4.57 11.46
N HIS A 176 18.98 -3.72 11.03
CA HIS A 176 19.08 -3.02 9.74
C HIS A 176 19.55 -1.55 9.88
N ARG A 177 19.67 -1.02 11.10
CA ARG A 177 19.96 0.39 11.41
C ARG A 177 19.02 1.38 10.73
N GLU A 178 17.82 0.93 10.37
CA GLU A 178 16.79 1.77 9.80
C GLU A 178 15.88 2.29 10.91
N CYS A 179 15.54 3.58 10.82
CA CYS A 179 14.49 4.17 11.62
C CYS A 179 13.14 3.88 10.95
N ILE A 180 12.26 3.19 11.66
CA ILE A 180 10.91 2.90 11.22
C ILE A 180 9.96 3.83 11.98
N SER A 181 9.36 4.78 11.27
CA SER A 181 8.23 5.55 11.78
C SER A 181 6.96 4.71 11.77
N VAL A 182 6.28 4.65 12.92
CA VAL A 182 5.01 3.96 13.11
C VAL A 182 4.00 4.96 13.69
N GLY A 183 2.90 5.18 12.97
CA GLY A 183 1.77 5.97 13.41
C GLY A 183 0.74 5.17 14.20
N GLU A 184 -0.09 5.88 14.96
CA GLU A 184 -1.28 5.32 15.56
C GLU A 184 -2.30 4.90 14.49
N LEU A 185 -2.86 3.69 14.61
CA LEU A 185 -3.90 3.24 13.69
C LEU A 185 -5.15 4.13 13.79
N PRO A 186 -5.68 4.65 12.67
CA PRO A 186 -6.91 5.43 12.71
C PRO A 186 -8.07 4.62 13.31
N LYS A 187 -8.85 5.24 14.20
CA LYS A 187 -9.96 4.57 14.93
C LYS A 187 -10.94 3.82 14.03
N ALA A 188 -11.16 4.29 12.80
CA ALA A 188 -12.04 3.61 11.85
C ALA A 188 -11.51 2.23 11.42
N TYR A 189 -10.18 2.04 11.36
CA TYR A 189 -9.54 0.76 11.04
C TYR A 189 -9.45 -0.18 12.25
N GLU A 190 -9.42 0.35 13.49
CA GLU A 190 -9.23 -0.45 14.72
C GLU A 190 -10.27 -1.57 14.90
N PHE A 191 -11.46 -1.44 14.30
CA PHE A 191 -12.53 -2.42 14.39
C PHE A 191 -12.24 -3.73 13.65
N PHE A 192 -11.33 -3.74 12.66
CA PHE A 192 -11.15 -4.90 11.78
C PHE A 192 -9.70 -5.23 11.39
N THR A 193 -8.75 -4.34 11.69
CA THR A 193 -7.31 -4.61 11.56
C THR A 193 -6.56 -4.26 12.83
N ASP A 194 -5.40 -4.87 13.04
CA ASP A 194 -4.45 -4.50 14.09
C ASP A 194 -3.42 -3.47 13.62
N GLY A 195 -3.29 -3.31 12.30
CA GLY A 195 -2.43 -2.32 11.70
C GLY A 195 -2.52 -2.27 10.17
N ILE A 196 -1.75 -1.37 9.58
CA ILE A 196 -1.52 -1.22 8.16
C ILE A 196 0.00 -1.29 7.96
N MET A 197 0.41 -2.14 7.03
CA MET A 197 1.79 -2.36 6.65
C MET A 197 2.06 -1.71 5.30
N PRO A 198 2.97 -0.72 5.21
CA PRO A 198 3.34 -0.11 3.94
C PRO A 198 4.11 -1.13 3.10
N LEU A 199 3.73 -1.28 1.84
CA LEU A 199 4.32 -2.30 0.96
C LEU A 199 5.82 -2.06 0.70
N TYR A 200 6.19 -0.80 0.52
CA TYR A 200 7.54 -0.39 0.14
C TYR A 200 8.59 -0.80 1.18
N LYS A 201 8.34 -0.52 2.47
CA LYS A 201 9.30 -0.80 3.56
C LYS A 201 9.56 -2.29 3.77
N PHE A 202 8.64 -3.15 3.35
CA PHE A 202 8.81 -4.60 3.49
C PHE A 202 9.48 -5.25 2.28
N SER A 203 9.43 -4.62 1.11
CA SER A 203 9.78 -5.24 -0.16
C SER A 203 11.10 -4.74 -0.73
N LEU A 204 11.75 -3.77 -0.09
CA LEU A 204 13.06 -3.29 -0.49
C LEU A 204 14.23 -4.01 0.21
N PRO A 205 15.36 -4.19 -0.49
CA PRO A 205 15.53 -4.09 -1.93
C PRO A 205 15.15 -5.42 -2.60
N GLY A 206 14.02 -5.46 -3.31
CA GLY A 206 13.50 -6.72 -3.82
C GLY A 206 12.26 -6.57 -4.70
N HIS A 207 11.40 -7.58 -4.65
CA HIS A 207 10.14 -7.61 -5.37
C HIS A 207 9.05 -8.23 -4.50
N CYS A 208 7.81 -7.92 -4.82
CA CYS A 208 6.65 -8.54 -4.19
C CYS A 208 5.62 -8.97 -5.22
N GLN A 209 4.84 -9.98 -4.88
CA GLN A 209 3.76 -10.50 -5.70
C GLN A 209 2.53 -10.74 -4.85
N PHE A 210 1.40 -10.28 -5.33
CA PHE A 210 0.09 -10.61 -4.83
C PHE A 210 -0.58 -11.54 -5.83
N ASN A 211 -0.66 -12.82 -5.46
CA ASN A 211 -1.49 -13.78 -6.14
C ASN A 211 -2.85 -13.82 -5.44
N PHE A 212 -3.75 -12.95 -5.87
CA PHE A 212 -5.07 -12.82 -5.26
C PHE A 212 -5.97 -14.01 -5.55
N GLN A 213 -5.66 -14.79 -6.60
CA GLN A 213 -6.40 -15.99 -6.97
C GLN A 213 -6.11 -17.16 -6.02
N THR A 214 -4.86 -17.31 -5.58
CA THR A 214 -4.46 -18.32 -4.59
C THR A 214 -4.49 -17.80 -3.15
N GLY A 215 -4.55 -16.48 -2.97
CA GLY A 215 -4.49 -15.86 -1.64
C GLY A 215 -3.08 -15.89 -1.09
N GLU A 216 -2.08 -15.54 -1.90
CA GLU A 216 -0.66 -15.55 -1.50
C GLU A 216 -0.01 -14.19 -1.73
N PHE A 217 0.78 -13.75 -0.74
CA PHE A 217 1.66 -12.60 -0.84
C PHE A 217 3.10 -13.06 -0.72
N THR A 218 3.84 -12.94 -1.81
CA THR A 218 5.24 -13.31 -1.85
C THR A 218 6.10 -12.06 -1.78
N ILE A 219 7.07 -12.05 -0.90
CA ILE A 219 8.12 -11.05 -0.83
C ILE A 219 9.45 -11.74 -1.03
N THR A 220 10.26 -11.19 -1.93
CA THR A 220 11.65 -11.62 -2.11
C THR A 220 12.54 -10.45 -1.78
N ARG A 221 13.53 -10.67 -0.91
CA ARG A 221 14.53 -9.66 -0.54
C ARG A 221 15.91 -10.05 -1.05
N ARG A 222 16.70 -9.04 -1.41
CA ARG A 222 18.13 -9.17 -1.63
C ARG A 222 18.87 -8.60 -0.42
N PHE A 223 19.59 -9.41 0.33
CA PHE A 223 20.57 -8.87 1.27
C PHE A 223 21.73 -8.27 0.46
N LEU A 224 22.02 -6.99 0.67
CA LEU A 224 23.20 -6.30 0.16
C LEU A 224 24.35 -6.43 1.16
#